data_AF-A0A1S2CEW8-F1
#
_entry.id   AF-A0A1S2CEW8-F1
#
_cell.length_a   1.000
_cell.length_b   1.000
_cell.length_c   1.000
_cell.angle_alpha   90.00
_cell.angle_beta   90.00
_cell.angle_gamma   90.00
#
_symmetry.space_group_name_H-M   'P 1'
#
loop_
_entity.id
_entity.type
_entity.pdbx_description
1 polymer ?
#
loop_
_entity_poly.entity_id
_entity_poly.type
_entity_poly.pdbx_seq_one_letter_code
_entity_poly.pdbx_strand_id
1 'polypeptide(L)'
;MDHFIYIASSSSMPGVVKIGKTNQPPSETLNALDASGAQKTFYREFSAIVDDAGMSVGKIHVKLSRSGFKIGPGLFRIFLEEAIEILFSVIDDLRVHSYPSDTIIAKLVEDLEQRRLPGMPLNSTSWKNNTLNHNVRDKTPSAKRPTKDSFLSSSEVLAPKNIQPGASEIGSGEFIYVLSNPSMPGYVKVGRTNTSFDQRLSELQSTGVPTRFELELGLEVESSVESERKVHKALSKFRPEQNREFFKIPVKKAIETVLTTLDDYRIHKFRENYGIETLVYESALKSREIREKRHKKITQLRSELALVNHEVTKLDASLRHQEIQYKSLGPYPENRFGIVYVLAIILFPVAIIFSSSSGGDSEKIMAFLVVGLVCLIAVNGHLEKECDKKATPFNDCQKSIDAIKHDLYPLQERARKLKESLSGLGENT
;
A
#
# COMPACT_ATOMS: atom_id res chain seq x y z
N MET A 1 1.51 -47.48 2.81
CA MET A 1 1.34 -47.33 1.36
C MET A 1 1.25 -45.85 1.10
N ASP A 2 1.91 -45.32 0.07
CA ASP A 2 1.78 -43.89 -0.23
C ASP A 2 0.36 -43.60 -0.72
N HIS A 3 -0.32 -42.70 -0.01
CA HIS A 3 -1.64 -42.24 -0.41
C HIS A 3 -1.48 -40.90 -1.14
N PHE A 4 -2.11 -40.78 -2.29
CA PHE A 4 -2.03 -39.58 -3.13
C PHE A 4 -3.31 -38.80 -3.03
N ILE A 5 -3.18 -37.48 -2.96
CA ILE A 5 -4.24 -36.53 -3.26
C ILE A 5 -3.93 -35.91 -4.61
N TYR A 6 -4.96 -35.75 -5.44
CA TYR A 6 -4.84 -35.10 -6.73
C TYR A 6 -5.86 -33.97 -6.89
N ILE A 7 -5.48 -32.99 -7.70
CA ILE A 7 -6.37 -31.98 -8.27
C ILE A 7 -6.33 -32.17 -9.78
N ALA A 8 -7.50 -32.23 -10.40
CA ALA A 8 -7.64 -32.42 -11.84
C ALA A 8 -8.68 -31.47 -12.44
N SER A 9 -8.38 -30.84 -13.57
CA SER A 9 -9.29 -29.98 -14.32
C SER A 9 -10.03 -30.77 -15.40
N SER A 10 -11.03 -30.18 -16.06
CA SER A 10 -11.53 -30.71 -17.34
C SER A 10 -11.70 -29.56 -18.33
N SER A 11 -11.25 -29.74 -19.56
CA SER A 11 -11.51 -28.79 -20.66
C SER A 11 -13.01 -28.61 -20.94
N SER A 12 -13.84 -29.57 -20.53
CA SER A 12 -15.30 -29.49 -20.60
C SER A 12 -15.98 -28.86 -19.38
N MET A 13 -15.20 -28.53 -18.34
CA MET A 13 -15.65 -27.87 -17.11
C MET A 13 -14.61 -26.82 -16.63
N PRO A 14 -14.44 -25.70 -17.35
CA PRO A 14 -13.58 -24.60 -16.90
C PRO A 14 -13.97 -24.12 -15.48
N GLY A 15 -13.00 -23.63 -14.71
CA GLY A 15 -13.25 -23.13 -13.34
C GLY A 15 -13.67 -24.20 -12.32
N VAL A 16 -13.70 -25.48 -12.70
CA VAL A 16 -14.00 -26.61 -11.83
C VAL A 16 -12.79 -27.53 -11.72
N VAL A 17 -12.40 -27.82 -10.48
CA VAL A 17 -11.43 -28.86 -10.17
C VAL A 17 -12.10 -30.05 -9.47
N LYS A 18 -11.63 -31.25 -9.82
CA LYS A 18 -11.87 -32.47 -9.08
C LYS A 18 -10.75 -32.68 -8.07
N ILE A 19 -11.10 -32.76 -6.78
CA ILE A 19 -10.16 -33.10 -5.71
C ILE A 19 -10.49 -34.49 -5.19
N GLY A 20 -9.57 -35.43 -5.35
CA GLY A 20 -9.75 -36.83 -4.98
C GLY A 20 -8.52 -37.45 -4.32
N LYS A 21 -8.67 -38.71 -3.92
CA LYS A 21 -7.58 -39.55 -3.40
C LYS A 21 -7.43 -40.83 -4.22
N THR A 22 -6.24 -41.39 -4.22
CA THR A 22 -5.93 -42.72 -4.79
C THR A 22 -4.78 -43.38 -4.00
N ASN A 23 -4.71 -44.70 -4.01
CA ASN A 23 -3.65 -45.49 -3.37
C ASN A 23 -2.53 -45.87 -4.35
N GLN A 24 -2.57 -45.33 -5.56
CA GLN A 24 -1.56 -45.47 -6.62
C GLN A 24 -1.34 -44.10 -7.27
N PRO A 25 -0.15 -43.80 -7.82
CA PRO A 25 0.12 -42.54 -8.50
C PRO A 25 -0.98 -42.19 -9.52
N PRO A 26 -1.58 -40.99 -9.42
CA PRO A 26 -2.68 -40.61 -10.30
C PRO A 26 -2.21 -40.43 -11.75
N SER A 27 -2.85 -41.15 -12.66
CA SER A 27 -2.68 -41.01 -14.12
C SER A 27 -2.88 -39.57 -14.58
N GLU A 28 -2.24 -39.19 -15.70
CA GLU A 28 -2.41 -37.87 -16.31
C GLU A 28 -3.86 -37.58 -16.72
N THR A 29 -4.62 -38.62 -17.08
CA THR A 29 -6.06 -38.52 -17.36
C THR A 29 -6.86 -39.40 -16.42
N LEU A 30 -8.00 -38.90 -15.96
CA LEU A 30 -8.92 -39.58 -15.05
C LEU A 30 -10.35 -39.48 -15.60
N ASN A 31 -11.05 -40.61 -15.66
CA ASN A 31 -12.47 -40.62 -15.96
C ASN A 31 -13.28 -40.40 -14.68
N ALA A 32 -14.14 -39.39 -14.65
CA ALA A 32 -15.02 -39.13 -13.51
C ALA A 32 -16.36 -38.54 -13.93
N LEU A 33 -17.36 -38.71 -13.07
CA LEU A 33 -18.68 -38.11 -13.28
C LEU A 33 -18.67 -36.62 -12.90
N ASP A 34 -19.40 -35.81 -13.66
CA ASP A 34 -19.76 -34.44 -13.32
C ASP A 34 -20.95 -34.36 -12.34
N ALA A 35 -21.42 -33.14 -12.04
CA ALA A 35 -22.55 -32.93 -11.12
C ALA A 35 -23.90 -33.42 -11.67
N SER A 36 -24.03 -33.64 -12.98
CA SER A 36 -25.22 -34.23 -13.62
C SER A 36 -25.16 -35.76 -13.72
N GLY A 37 -24.02 -36.37 -13.36
CA GLY A 37 -23.77 -37.81 -13.52
C GLY A 37 -23.22 -38.19 -14.90
N ALA A 38 -22.92 -37.24 -15.77
CA ALA A 38 -22.30 -37.52 -17.06
C ALA A 38 -20.78 -37.77 -16.91
N GLN A 39 -20.24 -38.74 -17.63
CA GLN A 39 -18.82 -39.06 -17.59
C GLN A 39 -18.00 -38.03 -18.38
N LYS A 40 -16.96 -37.48 -17.74
CA LYS A 40 -16.02 -36.51 -18.30
C LYS A 40 -14.58 -37.00 -18.12
N THR A 41 -13.72 -36.61 -19.05
CA THR A 41 -12.27 -36.73 -18.90
C THR A 41 -11.74 -35.55 -18.11
N PHE A 42 -11.00 -35.84 -17.04
CA PHE A 42 -10.24 -34.88 -16.25
C PHE A 42 -8.75 -35.07 -16.52
N TYR A 43 -7.98 -33.98 -16.45
CA TYR A 43 -6.53 -33.96 -16.61
C TYR A 43 -5.90 -33.63 -15.25
N ARG A 44 -4.92 -34.42 -14.81
CA ARG A 44 -4.24 -34.22 -13.53
C ARG A 44 -3.37 -32.97 -13.59
N GLU A 45 -3.81 -31.92 -12.92
CA GLU A 45 -3.04 -30.68 -12.77
C GLU A 45 -1.99 -30.83 -11.67
N PHE A 46 -2.37 -31.38 -10.52
CA PHE A 46 -1.49 -31.46 -9.35
C PHE A 46 -1.67 -32.79 -8.63
N SER A 47 -0.60 -33.29 -8.01
CA SER A 47 -0.72 -34.37 -7.04
C SER A 47 0.39 -34.34 -6.01
N ALA A 48 0.07 -34.85 -4.82
CA ALA A 48 0.96 -34.90 -3.68
C ALA A 48 0.74 -36.18 -2.87
N ILE A 49 1.81 -36.66 -2.24
CA ILE A 49 1.83 -37.77 -1.30
C ILE A 49 1.50 -37.24 0.10
N VAL A 50 0.65 -37.98 0.82
CA VAL A 50 0.19 -37.68 2.17
C VAL A 50 0.06 -38.99 2.97
N ASP A 51 0.17 -38.92 4.29
CA ASP A 51 0.14 -40.11 5.15
C ASP A 51 -1.29 -40.66 5.34
N ASP A 52 -2.30 -39.78 5.42
CA ASP A 52 -3.73 -40.17 5.42
C ASP A 52 -4.55 -39.33 4.43
N ALA A 53 -4.62 -39.78 3.17
CA ALA A 53 -5.46 -39.14 2.17
C ALA A 53 -6.97 -39.25 2.47
N GLY A 54 -7.40 -40.17 3.33
CA GLY A 54 -8.78 -40.30 3.75
C GLY A 54 -9.24 -39.13 4.60
N MET A 55 -8.57 -38.90 5.73
CA MET A 55 -8.84 -37.74 6.58
C MET A 55 -8.49 -36.42 5.86
N SER A 56 -7.38 -36.36 5.13
CA SER A 56 -6.96 -35.13 4.45
C SER A 56 -7.92 -34.67 3.35
N VAL A 57 -8.37 -35.56 2.46
CA VAL A 57 -9.42 -35.19 1.48
C VAL A 57 -10.74 -34.87 2.17
N GLY A 58 -11.10 -35.58 3.24
CA GLY A 58 -12.29 -35.27 4.05
C GLY A 58 -12.26 -33.85 4.61
N LYS A 59 -11.14 -33.44 5.24
CA LYS A 59 -10.92 -32.09 5.76
C LYS A 59 -11.02 -31.03 4.67
N ILE A 60 -10.37 -31.25 3.52
CA ILE A 60 -10.41 -30.33 2.36
C ILE A 60 -11.84 -30.20 1.83
N HIS A 61 -12.53 -31.32 1.60
CA HIS A 61 -13.91 -31.33 1.11
C HIS A 61 -14.83 -30.58 2.07
N VAL A 62 -14.69 -30.76 3.39
CA VAL A 62 -15.47 -30.01 4.40
C VAL A 62 -15.13 -28.52 4.37
N LYS A 63 -13.85 -28.14 4.30
CA LYS A 63 -13.39 -26.73 4.22
C LYS A 63 -13.98 -26.03 2.99
N LEU A 64 -13.80 -26.63 1.80
CA LEU A 64 -14.33 -26.11 0.54
C LEU A 64 -15.87 -26.08 0.48
N SER A 65 -16.54 -27.07 1.10
CA SER A 65 -18.01 -27.07 1.21
C SER A 65 -18.51 -25.90 2.05
N ARG A 66 -17.86 -25.61 3.18
CA ARG A 66 -18.22 -24.49 4.07
C ARG A 66 -17.97 -23.13 3.42
N SER A 67 -16.96 -23.02 2.56
CA SER A 67 -16.70 -21.82 1.75
C SER A 67 -17.62 -21.68 0.52
N GLY A 68 -18.57 -22.59 0.30
CA GLY A 68 -19.52 -22.53 -0.81
C GLY A 68 -18.99 -22.99 -2.17
N PHE A 69 -17.76 -23.54 -2.24
CA PHE A 69 -17.14 -23.96 -3.50
C PHE A 69 -17.64 -25.32 -4.03
N LYS A 70 -18.30 -26.15 -3.21
CA LYS A 70 -18.71 -27.50 -3.62
C LYS A 70 -19.87 -27.46 -4.62
N ILE A 71 -19.69 -28.13 -5.77
CA ILE A 71 -20.75 -28.31 -6.78
C ILE A 71 -21.12 -29.78 -7.03
N GLY A 72 -20.34 -30.75 -6.52
CA GLY A 72 -20.64 -32.17 -6.70
C GLY A 72 -19.70 -33.10 -5.92
N PRO A 73 -19.77 -34.43 -6.15
CA PRO A 73 -18.92 -35.43 -5.49
C PRO A 73 -17.43 -35.25 -5.80
N GLY A 74 -16.73 -34.58 -4.87
CA GLY A 74 -15.33 -34.17 -5.03
C GLY A 74 -15.10 -33.14 -6.13
N LEU A 75 -16.15 -32.40 -6.54
CA LEU A 75 -16.08 -31.34 -7.55
C LEU A 75 -16.28 -29.98 -6.88
N PHE A 76 -15.34 -29.07 -7.14
CA PHE A 76 -15.29 -27.75 -6.53
C PHE A 76 -15.08 -26.70 -7.61
N ARG A 77 -15.88 -25.64 -7.55
CA ARG A 77 -15.79 -24.45 -8.38
C ARG A 77 -14.84 -23.48 -7.70
N ILE A 78 -13.55 -23.60 -8.03
CA ILE A 78 -12.43 -22.92 -7.39
C ILE A 78 -11.23 -22.94 -8.36
N PHE A 79 -10.39 -21.91 -8.31
CA PHE A 79 -9.17 -21.85 -9.12
C PHE A 79 -8.15 -22.91 -8.68
N LEU A 80 -7.28 -23.32 -9.60
CA LEU A 80 -6.30 -24.39 -9.37
C LEU A 80 -5.28 -23.98 -8.30
N GLU A 81 -4.80 -22.75 -8.37
CA GLU A 81 -3.89 -22.09 -7.44
C GLU A 81 -4.47 -22.09 -6.02
N GLU A 82 -5.70 -21.63 -5.87
CA GLU A 82 -6.41 -21.54 -4.59
C GLU A 82 -6.69 -22.94 -4.01
N ALA A 83 -7.00 -23.92 -4.86
CA ALA A 83 -7.14 -25.31 -4.45
C ALA A 83 -5.82 -25.90 -3.93
N ILE A 84 -4.69 -25.63 -4.61
CA ILE A 84 -3.34 -26.03 -4.17
C ILE A 84 -3.00 -25.36 -2.84
N GLU A 85 -3.16 -24.03 -2.72
CA GLU A 85 -2.93 -23.31 -1.46
C GLU A 85 -3.79 -23.89 -0.32
N ILE A 86 -5.04 -24.27 -0.58
CA ILE A 86 -5.90 -24.91 0.41
C ILE A 86 -5.37 -26.28 0.82
N LEU A 87 -4.87 -27.11 -0.10
CA LEU A 87 -4.17 -28.37 0.23
C LEU A 87 -2.96 -28.10 1.15
N PHE A 88 -2.09 -27.16 0.76
CA PHE A 88 -0.93 -26.71 1.54
C PHE A 88 -1.28 -26.02 2.88
N SER A 89 -2.55 -25.63 3.09
CA SER A 89 -3.05 -25.08 4.36
C SER A 89 -3.75 -26.08 5.28
N VAL A 90 -3.98 -27.31 4.83
CA VAL A 90 -4.77 -28.34 5.53
C VAL A 90 -3.97 -29.59 5.87
N ILE A 91 -2.89 -29.86 5.11
CA ILE A 91 -2.14 -31.11 5.17
C ILE A 91 -0.66 -30.84 5.42
N ASP A 92 -0.26 -30.81 6.69
CA ASP A 92 1.10 -30.42 7.09
C ASP A 92 2.18 -31.37 6.52
N ASP A 93 1.86 -32.66 6.37
CA ASP A 93 2.69 -33.75 5.84
C ASP A 93 2.76 -33.82 4.30
N LEU A 94 2.06 -32.93 3.58
CA LEU A 94 2.00 -32.95 2.11
C LEU A 94 3.38 -32.77 1.46
N ARG A 95 3.75 -33.74 0.61
CA ARG A 95 4.94 -33.75 -0.25
C ARG A 95 4.53 -33.75 -1.72
N VAL A 96 5.02 -32.82 -2.54
CA VAL A 96 4.62 -32.76 -3.96
C VAL A 96 5.11 -33.99 -4.72
N HIS A 97 4.25 -34.53 -5.57
CA HIS A 97 4.54 -35.65 -6.46
C HIS A 97 4.53 -35.21 -7.93
N SER A 98 3.65 -34.27 -8.30
CA SER A 98 3.62 -33.71 -9.65
C SER A 98 3.19 -32.24 -9.63
N TYR A 99 4.00 -31.37 -10.24
CA TYR A 99 3.69 -29.96 -10.43
C TYR A 99 2.68 -29.75 -11.57
N PRO A 100 1.96 -28.61 -11.57
CA PRO A 100 1.16 -28.17 -12.71
C PRO A 100 2.00 -27.88 -13.95
N SER A 101 1.39 -28.06 -15.12
CA SER A 101 2.00 -27.73 -16.42
C SER A 101 2.16 -26.22 -16.65
N ASP A 102 1.35 -25.40 -15.96
CA ASP A 102 1.50 -23.95 -15.96
C ASP A 102 2.70 -23.52 -15.12
N THR A 103 3.63 -22.78 -15.74
CA THR A 103 4.90 -22.37 -15.12
C THR A 103 4.73 -21.38 -13.96
N ILE A 104 3.66 -20.58 -13.95
CA ILE A 104 3.35 -19.64 -12.87
C ILE A 104 2.84 -20.41 -11.66
N ILE A 105 1.96 -21.40 -11.88
CA ILE A 105 1.42 -22.23 -10.80
C ILE A 105 2.47 -23.20 -10.27
N ALA A 106 3.35 -23.75 -11.12
CA ALA A 106 4.51 -24.52 -10.69
C ALA A 106 5.43 -23.69 -9.77
N LYS A 107 5.70 -22.42 -10.13
CA LYS A 107 6.48 -21.49 -9.31
C LYS A 107 5.81 -21.17 -7.96
N LEU A 108 4.48 -21.05 -7.93
CA LEU A 108 3.71 -20.94 -6.67
C LEU A 108 3.88 -22.18 -5.79
N VAL A 109 3.82 -23.38 -6.36
CA VAL A 109 3.98 -24.64 -5.60
C VAL A 109 5.38 -24.74 -5.00
N GLU A 110 6.44 -24.41 -5.76
CA GLU A 110 7.81 -24.33 -5.24
C GLU A 110 7.92 -23.38 -4.03
N ASP A 111 7.33 -22.19 -4.12
CA ASP A 111 7.36 -21.20 -3.04
C ASP A 111 6.58 -21.66 -1.80
N LEU A 112 5.50 -22.42 -1.98
CA LEU A 112 4.73 -23.04 -0.89
C LEU A 112 5.50 -24.17 -0.19
N GLU A 113 6.27 -24.97 -0.94
CA GLU A 113 7.18 -25.98 -0.37
C GLU A 113 8.34 -25.34 0.39
N GLN A 114 8.96 -24.30 -0.16
CA GLN A 114 10.06 -23.60 0.52
C GLN A 114 9.65 -23.02 1.87
N ARG A 115 8.42 -22.49 1.99
CA ARG A 115 7.86 -21.99 3.26
C ARG A 115 7.68 -23.07 4.33
N ARG A 116 7.70 -24.36 3.97
CA ARG A 116 7.56 -25.49 4.90
C ARG A 116 8.89 -26.06 5.39
N LEU A 117 10.01 -25.72 4.75
CA LEU A 117 11.32 -26.24 5.13
C LEU A 117 11.83 -25.56 6.41
N PRO A 118 12.16 -26.31 7.48
CA PRO A 118 12.68 -25.73 8.71
C PRO A 118 14.12 -25.24 8.51
N GLY A 119 14.37 -23.94 8.74
CA GLY A 119 15.73 -23.38 8.81
C GLY A 119 15.98 -22.05 8.07
N MET A 120 15.00 -21.53 7.32
CA MET A 120 15.15 -20.23 6.65
C MET A 120 14.95 -19.07 7.65
N PRO A 121 15.75 -17.98 7.62
CA PRO A 121 15.67 -16.91 8.61
C PRO A 121 14.33 -16.16 8.54
N LEU A 122 13.61 -16.15 9.66
CA LEU A 122 12.40 -15.39 9.87
C LEU A 122 12.72 -13.89 9.97
N ASN A 123 12.38 -13.11 8.94
CA ASN A 123 12.07 -11.69 9.16
C ASN A 123 10.73 -11.63 9.91
N SER A 124 10.80 -11.20 11.16
CA SER A 124 9.78 -11.46 12.18
C SER A 124 8.64 -10.45 12.20
N THR A 125 7.39 -10.93 12.11
CA THR A 125 6.29 -10.35 12.90
C THR A 125 5.35 -11.43 13.42
N SER A 126 5.51 -11.72 14.71
CA SER A 126 4.71 -12.59 15.58
C SER A 126 3.18 -12.52 15.39
N TRP A 127 2.52 -13.67 15.30
CA TRP A 127 1.22 -13.91 15.95
C TRP A 127 1.17 -15.32 16.58
N LYS A 128 1.03 -15.37 17.91
CA LYS A 128 0.68 -16.58 18.68
C LYS A 128 -0.78 -16.50 19.14
N ASN A 129 -1.47 -17.64 19.07
CA ASN A 129 -2.69 -18.01 19.81
C ASN A 129 -3.97 -17.21 19.54
N ASN A 130 -4.99 -17.86 18.96
CA ASN A 130 -6.15 -18.29 19.76
C ASN A 130 -7.04 -19.30 19.04
N THR A 131 -7.15 -20.52 19.59
CA THR A 131 -8.25 -21.46 19.33
C THR A 131 -9.30 -21.32 20.43
N LEU A 132 -10.58 -21.19 20.05
CA LEU A 132 -11.68 -21.34 21.00
C LEU A 132 -11.74 -22.77 21.55
N ASN A 133 -12.22 -22.93 22.79
CA ASN A 133 -12.86 -24.17 23.21
C ASN A 133 -13.97 -23.92 24.24
N HIS A 134 -15.02 -24.75 24.20
CA HIS A 134 -16.22 -24.62 25.04
C HIS A 134 -16.09 -25.34 26.40
N ASN A 135 -16.89 -24.89 27.37
CA ASN A 135 -17.02 -25.38 28.74
C ASN A 135 -17.38 -26.87 28.91
N VAL A 136 -16.92 -27.48 30.01
CA VAL A 136 -17.71 -28.40 30.87
C VAL A 136 -17.39 -28.13 32.37
N ARG A 137 -18.37 -28.36 33.26
CA ARG A 137 -18.35 -28.20 34.74
C ARG A 137 -17.45 -29.27 35.43
N ASP A 138 -16.97 -29.14 36.67
CA ASP A 138 -17.77 -29.24 37.91
C ASP A 138 -16.99 -28.96 39.24
N LYS A 139 -17.72 -28.45 40.26
CA LYS A 139 -17.54 -28.52 41.74
C LYS A 139 -16.30 -27.97 42.51
N THR A 140 -16.61 -27.58 43.76
CA THR A 140 -15.92 -26.79 44.81
C THR A 140 -15.50 -27.64 46.04
N PRO A 141 -14.94 -27.13 47.17
CA PRO A 141 -14.18 -25.88 47.48
C PRO A 141 -12.93 -26.07 48.41
N SER A 142 -12.37 -24.95 48.92
CA SER A 142 -11.51 -24.79 50.14
C SER A 142 -9.98 -24.99 49.97
N ALA A 143 -9.06 -24.16 50.51
CA ALA A 143 -9.18 -22.94 51.34
C ALA A 143 -7.92 -22.01 51.26
N LYS A 144 -8.08 -20.77 51.78
CA LYS A 144 -7.03 -19.83 52.28
C LYS A 144 -6.04 -19.14 51.30
N ARG A 145 -6.43 -17.91 50.92
CA ARG A 145 -5.58 -16.69 50.74
C ARG A 145 -5.00 -16.21 52.10
N PRO A 146 -4.13 -15.18 52.19
CA PRO A 146 -3.87 -14.06 51.27
C PRO A 146 -2.35 -13.90 50.95
N THR A 147 -1.72 -12.79 50.53
CA THR A 147 -2.08 -11.34 50.42
C THR A 147 -1.15 -10.69 49.37
N LYS A 148 -1.63 -10.09 48.28
CA LYS A 148 -1.74 -8.62 47.99
C LYS A 148 -1.47 -8.46 46.47
N ASP A 149 -1.77 -7.38 45.74
CA ASP A 149 -2.66 -6.21 45.93
C ASP A 149 -3.24 -5.87 44.53
N SER A 150 -4.55 -5.69 44.37
CA SER A 150 -5.26 -4.40 44.28
C SER A 150 -5.07 -3.63 42.94
N PHE A 151 -6.10 -3.22 42.18
CA PHE A 151 -7.56 -3.38 42.34
C PHE A 151 -8.30 -2.94 41.04
N LEU A 152 -9.33 -3.70 40.59
CA LEU A 152 -10.51 -3.28 39.77
C LEU A 152 -10.32 -2.54 38.41
N SER A 153 -11.24 -2.61 37.41
CA SER A 153 -12.43 -3.44 37.17
C SER A 153 -12.97 -3.26 35.74
N SER A 154 -13.25 -4.37 35.06
CA SER A 154 -14.35 -4.62 34.09
C SER A 154 -14.63 -3.66 32.91
N SER A 155 -14.70 -4.22 31.70
CA SER A 155 -15.91 -4.32 30.86
C SER A 155 -15.55 -4.67 29.40
N GLU A 156 -16.33 -5.59 28.84
CA GLU A 156 -16.25 -6.13 27.47
C GLU A 156 -16.33 -5.06 26.37
N VAL A 157 -15.82 -5.37 25.17
CA VAL A 157 -16.57 -5.31 23.88
C VAL A 157 -15.67 -5.64 22.66
N LEU A 158 -16.14 -6.58 21.82
CA LEU A 158 -15.74 -6.91 20.43
C LEU A 158 -14.30 -7.40 20.11
N ALA A 159 -14.24 -8.61 19.52
CA ALA A 159 -13.03 -9.23 18.96
C ALA A 159 -12.87 -8.98 17.44
N PRO A 160 -11.63 -8.95 16.90
CA PRO A 160 -11.38 -8.82 15.45
C PRO A 160 -11.62 -10.13 14.68
N LYS A 161 -12.04 -10.02 13.41
CA LYS A 161 -12.41 -11.15 12.53
C LYS A 161 -11.25 -11.61 11.63
N ASN A 162 -11.34 -12.86 11.18
CA ASN A 162 -10.64 -13.53 10.06
C ASN A 162 -9.93 -12.61 9.03
N ILE A 163 -8.68 -12.95 8.69
CA ILE A 163 -7.95 -12.39 7.54
C ILE A 163 -7.41 -13.54 6.66
N GLN A 164 -7.62 -13.44 5.35
CA GLN A 164 -7.08 -14.34 4.31
C GLN A 164 -5.79 -13.72 3.70
N PRO A 165 -4.84 -14.52 3.18
CA PRO A 165 -3.55 -13.99 2.73
C PRO A 165 -3.63 -13.26 1.38
N GLY A 166 -2.96 -12.11 1.26
CA GLY A 166 -2.62 -11.53 -0.05
C GLY A 166 -3.47 -10.37 -0.57
N ALA A 167 -4.23 -9.67 0.28
CA ALA A 167 -4.92 -8.45 -0.15
C ALA A 167 -3.95 -7.28 -0.40
N SER A 168 -3.93 -6.72 -1.62
CA SER A 168 -4.04 -5.27 -1.75
C SER A 168 -5.53 -4.94 -1.54
N GLU A 169 -5.85 -4.14 -0.53
CA GLU A 169 -7.24 -3.94 -0.09
C GLU A 169 -8.09 -3.19 -1.12
N ILE A 170 -8.70 -3.93 -2.05
CA ILE A 170 -10.08 -3.63 -2.40
C ILE A 170 -10.96 -4.32 -1.34
N GLY A 171 -10.92 -3.78 -0.13
CA GLY A 171 -11.84 -4.06 0.97
C GLY A 171 -12.94 -3.00 1.08
N SER A 172 -13.15 -2.23 0.01
CA SER A 172 -14.10 -1.11 -0.08
C SER A 172 -15.55 -1.50 0.25
N GLY A 173 -15.90 -2.79 0.05
CA GLY A 173 -17.28 -3.25 0.03
C GLY A 173 -18.06 -2.70 -1.17
N GLU A 174 -17.38 -2.11 -2.16
CA GLU A 174 -17.97 -1.49 -3.34
C GLU A 174 -17.82 -2.38 -4.57
N PHE A 175 -18.94 -2.60 -5.28
CA PHE A 175 -19.04 -3.59 -6.35
C PHE A 175 -19.67 -3.02 -7.62
N ILE A 176 -19.23 -3.53 -8.78
CA ILE A 176 -19.87 -3.38 -10.09
C ILE A 176 -20.48 -4.73 -10.48
N TYR A 177 -21.69 -4.72 -11.05
CA TYR A 177 -22.32 -5.92 -11.62
C TYR A 177 -22.72 -5.75 -13.08
N VAL A 178 -22.80 -6.87 -13.79
CA VAL A 178 -23.50 -7.04 -15.06
C VAL A 178 -24.62 -8.06 -14.82
N LEU A 179 -25.87 -7.67 -15.06
CA LEU A 179 -27.04 -8.54 -14.94
C LEU A 179 -27.71 -8.76 -16.30
N SER A 180 -28.22 -9.96 -16.52
CA SER A 180 -29.18 -10.26 -17.58
C SER A 180 -30.57 -10.50 -17.00
N ASN A 181 -31.58 -10.62 -17.86
CA ASN A 181 -32.94 -10.96 -17.46
C ASN A 181 -33.61 -11.80 -18.57
N PRO A 182 -34.14 -13.01 -18.29
CA PRO A 182 -34.77 -13.86 -19.30
C PRO A 182 -35.94 -13.21 -20.04
N SER A 183 -36.67 -12.28 -19.41
CA SER A 183 -37.76 -11.52 -20.04
C SER A 183 -37.30 -10.29 -20.84
N MET A 184 -36.00 -9.97 -20.84
CA MET A 184 -35.42 -8.85 -21.61
C MET A 184 -34.20 -9.31 -22.42
N PRO A 185 -34.36 -10.26 -23.36
CA PRO A 185 -33.25 -10.80 -24.15
C PRO A 185 -32.55 -9.70 -24.96
N GLY A 186 -31.20 -9.73 -24.96
CA GLY A 186 -30.37 -8.72 -25.63
C GLY A 186 -30.21 -7.40 -24.88
N TYR A 187 -30.75 -7.30 -23.65
CA TYR A 187 -30.51 -6.18 -22.74
C TYR A 187 -29.69 -6.65 -21.53
N VAL A 188 -28.78 -5.80 -21.08
CA VAL A 188 -28.06 -5.96 -19.80
C VAL A 188 -28.29 -4.75 -18.92
N LYS A 189 -28.31 -4.97 -17.61
CA LYS A 189 -28.19 -3.90 -16.61
C LYS A 189 -26.76 -3.89 -16.08
N VAL A 190 -26.10 -2.73 -16.13
CA VAL A 190 -24.76 -2.55 -15.55
C VAL A 190 -24.84 -1.43 -14.53
N GLY A 191 -24.50 -1.73 -13.28
CA GLY A 191 -24.57 -0.76 -12.19
C GLY A 191 -23.79 -1.22 -10.98
N ARG A 192 -23.95 -0.49 -9.87
CA ARG A 192 -23.19 -0.74 -8.64
C ARG A 192 -24.01 -1.09 -7.41
N THR A 193 -23.30 -1.60 -6.39
CA THR A 193 -23.79 -1.78 -5.02
C THR A 193 -22.64 -1.62 -4.02
N ASN A 194 -22.95 -1.18 -2.80
CA ASN A 194 -22.06 -1.21 -1.64
C ASN A 194 -22.50 -2.26 -0.59
N THR A 195 -23.36 -3.19 -1.01
CA THR A 195 -23.87 -4.33 -0.24
C THR A 195 -23.64 -5.62 -1.02
N SER A 196 -24.08 -6.78 -0.50
CA SER A 196 -23.94 -8.05 -1.22
C SER A 196 -24.73 -8.06 -2.55
N PHE A 197 -24.22 -8.79 -3.53
CA PHE A 197 -24.93 -8.99 -4.80
C PHE A 197 -26.33 -9.57 -4.59
N ASP A 198 -26.48 -10.57 -3.71
CA ASP A 198 -27.76 -11.23 -3.48
C ASP A 198 -28.81 -10.29 -2.86
N GLN A 199 -28.39 -9.41 -1.93
CA GLN A 199 -29.26 -8.34 -1.42
C GLN A 199 -29.70 -7.42 -2.56
N ARG A 200 -28.75 -6.94 -3.37
CA ARG A 200 -29.05 -6.03 -4.48
C ARG A 200 -29.95 -6.66 -5.55
N LEU A 201 -29.76 -7.94 -5.86
CA LEU A 201 -30.64 -8.69 -6.77
C LEU A 201 -32.05 -8.88 -6.20
N SER A 202 -32.21 -8.90 -4.88
CA SER A 202 -33.51 -8.92 -4.22
C SER A 202 -34.20 -7.55 -4.31
N GLU A 203 -33.48 -6.46 -4.04
CA GLU A 203 -33.99 -5.08 -4.16
C GLU A 203 -34.46 -4.74 -5.59
N LEU A 204 -33.82 -5.32 -6.62
CA LEU A 204 -34.16 -5.13 -8.02
C LEU A 204 -35.37 -5.96 -8.49
N GLN A 205 -35.93 -6.83 -7.64
CA GLN A 205 -37.17 -7.57 -7.93
C GLN A 205 -38.39 -6.73 -7.54
N SER A 206 -38.89 -5.96 -8.50
CA SER A 206 -40.14 -5.19 -8.37
C SER A 206 -41.25 -5.76 -9.26
N THR A 207 -42.50 -5.34 -9.00
CA THR A 207 -43.68 -5.72 -9.80
C THR A 207 -43.60 -5.33 -11.28
N GLY A 208 -42.65 -4.47 -11.66
CA GLY A 208 -42.40 -4.07 -13.04
C GLY A 208 -41.43 -4.96 -13.83
N VAL A 209 -40.85 -6.01 -13.22
CA VAL A 209 -39.87 -6.89 -13.88
C VAL A 209 -40.40 -8.33 -13.90
N PRO A 210 -40.76 -8.91 -15.07
CA PRO A 210 -41.50 -10.18 -15.13
C PRO A 210 -40.74 -11.43 -14.66
N THR A 211 -39.40 -11.44 -14.75
CA THR A 211 -38.54 -12.51 -14.22
C THR A 211 -37.37 -11.93 -13.43
N ARG A 212 -36.73 -12.76 -12.61
CA ARG A 212 -35.57 -12.34 -11.79
C ARG A 212 -34.38 -11.98 -12.66
N PHE A 213 -33.58 -11.01 -12.19
CA PHE A 213 -32.27 -10.75 -12.76
C PHE A 213 -31.30 -11.89 -12.44
N GLU A 214 -30.40 -12.16 -13.37
CA GLU A 214 -29.32 -13.13 -13.23
C GLU A 214 -27.98 -12.40 -13.20
N LEU A 215 -27.11 -12.75 -12.25
CA LEU A 215 -25.78 -12.15 -12.12
C LEU A 215 -24.79 -12.82 -13.07
N GLU A 216 -24.33 -12.07 -14.07
CA GLU A 216 -23.44 -12.55 -15.12
C GLU A 216 -21.96 -12.23 -14.83
N LEU A 217 -21.72 -11.09 -14.19
CA LEU A 217 -20.42 -10.68 -13.66
C LEU A 217 -20.63 -9.84 -12.40
N GLY A 218 -19.85 -10.11 -11.36
CA GLY A 218 -19.71 -9.30 -10.15
C GLY A 218 -18.24 -9.00 -9.89
N LEU A 219 -17.89 -7.72 -9.85
CA LEU A 219 -16.55 -7.21 -9.60
C LEU A 219 -16.53 -6.40 -8.31
N GLU A 220 -15.47 -6.52 -7.54
CA GLU A 220 -15.11 -5.69 -6.38
C GLU A 220 -14.12 -4.62 -6.84
N VAL A 221 -14.37 -3.35 -6.53
CA VAL A 221 -13.63 -2.17 -7.06
C VAL A 221 -13.31 -1.15 -5.98
N GLU A 222 -12.20 -0.40 -6.13
CA GLU A 222 -11.77 0.62 -5.17
C GLU A 222 -12.80 1.76 -5.03
N SER A 223 -13.35 2.24 -6.15
CA SER A 223 -14.50 3.15 -6.18
C SER A 223 -15.53 2.70 -7.22
N SER A 224 -16.70 2.29 -6.74
CA SER A 224 -17.84 1.96 -7.60
C SER A 224 -18.44 3.18 -8.30
N VAL A 225 -18.41 4.36 -7.68
CA VAL A 225 -18.90 5.60 -8.29
C VAL A 225 -18.11 5.91 -9.56
N GLU A 226 -16.78 5.91 -9.48
CA GLU A 226 -15.93 6.21 -10.63
C GLU A 226 -15.97 5.08 -11.66
N SER A 227 -15.92 3.83 -11.21
CA SER A 227 -15.98 2.64 -12.07
C SER A 227 -17.28 2.56 -12.87
N GLU A 228 -18.43 2.77 -12.22
CA GLU A 228 -19.74 2.84 -12.89
C GLU A 228 -19.76 3.96 -13.93
N ARG A 229 -19.27 5.15 -13.60
CA ARG A 229 -19.21 6.29 -14.54
C ARG A 229 -18.34 5.98 -15.76
N LYS A 230 -17.16 5.36 -15.57
CA LYS A 230 -16.26 4.93 -16.67
C LYS A 230 -16.97 3.91 -17.56
N VAL A 231 -17.55 2.87 -16.98
CA VAL A 231 -18.22 1.78 -17.70
C VAL A 231 -19.47 2.26 -18.43
N HIS A 232 -20.31 3.10 -17.82
CA HIS A 232 -21.47 3.71 -18.48
C HIS A 232 -21.06 4.62 -19.65
N LYS A 233 -19.94 5.34 -19.54
CA LYS A 233 -19.39 6.14 -20.65
C LYS A 233 -18.94 5.23 -21.80
N ALA A 234 -18.23 4.14 -21.52
CA ALA A 234 -17.81 3.15 -22.54
C ALA A 234 -19.00 2.45 -23.23
N LEU A 235 -20.07 2.15 -22.48
CA LEU A 235 -21.29 1.52 -22.98
C LEU A 235 -22.31 2.52 -23.57
N SER A 236 -22.06 3.82 -23.52
CA SER A 236 -23.02 4.89 -23.89
C SER A 236 -23.69 4.69 -25.25
N LYS A 237 -22.95 4.25 -26.27
CA LYS A 237 -23.47 3.98 -27.63
C LYS A 237 -24.50 2.83 -27.71
N PHE A 238 -24.60 2.01 -26.67
CA PHE A 238 -25.58 0.92 -26.55
C PHE A 238 -26.76 1.27 -25.63
N ARG A 239 -26.78 2.48 -25.05
CA ARG A 239 -27.76 2.92 -24.07
C ARG A 239 -29.04 3.41 -24.79
N PRO A 240 -30.18 2.72 -24.69
CA PRO A 240 -31.40 3.11 -25.41
C PRO A 240 -32.04 4.38 -24.83
N GLU A 241 -31.79 4.66 -23.56
CA GLU A 241 -32.34 5.82 -22.86
C GLU A 241 -31.36 6.34 -21.80
N GLN A 242 -31.05 7.63 -21.86
CA GLN A 242 -29.97 8.24 -21.08
C GLN A 242 -30.17 8.10 -19.56
N ASN A 243 -31.42 8.13 -19.08
CA ASN A 243 -31.74 8.05 -17.65
C ASN A 243 -31.77 6.61 -17.08
N ARG A 244 -31.54 5.57 -17.90
CA ARG A 244 -31.61 4.17 -17.46
C ARG A 244 -30.29 3.42 -17.61
N GLU A 245 -29.92 2.63 -16.61
CA GLU A 245 -28.70 1.80 -16.53
C GLU A 245 -28.79 0.50 -17.37
N PHE A 246 -29.57 0.53 -18.46
CA PHE A 246 -29.80 -0.60 -19.34
C PHE A 246 -29.14 -0.36 -20.69
N PHE A 247 -28.54 -1.39 -21.25
CA PHE A 247 -27.77 -1.34 -22.49
C PHE A 247 -28.23 -2.47 -23.43
N LYS A 248 -28.50 -2.15 -24.69
CA LYS A 248 -28.91 -3.13 -25.71
C LYS A 248 -27.65 -3.70 -26.37
N ILE A 249 -27.08 -4.73 -25.76
CA ILE A 249 -25.78 -5.32 -26.09
C ILE A 249 -25.75 -6.79 -25.63
N PRO A 250 -25.10 -7.71 -26.35
CA PRO A 250 -24.91 -9.09 -25.86
C PRO A 250 -24.13 -9.13 -24.54
N VAL A 251 -24.53 -10.02 -23.61
CA VAL A 251 -23.91 -10.18 -22.28
C VAL A 251 -22.40 -10.32 -22.37
N LYS A 252 -21.90 -11.19 -23.26
CA LYS A 252 -20.48 -11.34 -23.55
C LYS A 252 -19.84 -9.97 -23.78
N LYS A 253 -20.27 -9.23 -24.81
CA LYS A 253 -19.70 -7.93 -25.20
C LYS A 253 -19.79 -6.87 -24.10
N ALA A 254 -20.82 -6.90 -23.26
CA ALA A 254 -20.91 -6.06 -22.07
C ALA A 254 -19.78 -6.38 -21.09
N ILE A 255 -19.59 -7.66 -20.76
CA ILE A 255 -18.51 -8.13 -19.87
C ILE A 255 -17.14 -7.77 -20.45
N GLU A 256 -16.88 -7.99 -21.74
CA GLU A 256 -15.61 -7.56 -22.38
C GLU A 256 -15.38 -6.06 -22.18
N THR A 257 -16.42 -5.25 -22.38
CA THR A 257 -16.32 -3.79 -22.23
C THR A 257 -16.06 -3.40 -20.77
N VAL A 258 -16.71 -4.05 -19.80
CA VAL A 258 -16.46 -3.77 -18.37
C VAL A 258 -15.02 -4.10 -17.97
N LEU A 259 -14.57 -5.33 -18.28
CA LEU A 259 -13.23 -5.83 -17.92
C LEU A 259 -12.08 -5.06 -18.60
N THR A 260 -12.33 -4.48 -19.78
CA THR A 260 -11.34 -3.66 -20.52
C THR A 260 -11.40 -2.17 -20.19
N THR A 261 -12.46 -1.69 -19.52
CA THR A 261 -12.64 -0.28 -19.12
C THR A 261 -12.14 0.00 -17.70
N LEU A 262 -12.06 -1.02 -16.86
CA LEU A 262 -11.59 -0.92 -15.48
C LEU A 262 -10.16 -1.44 -15.38
N ASP A 263 -9.27 -0.69 -14.74
CA ASP A 263 -7.87 -1.10 -14.55
C ASP A 263 -7.69 -1.96 -13.29
N ASP A 264 -8.41 -1.60 -12.22
CA ASP A 264 -8.26 -2.16 -10.87
C ASP A 264 -9.59 -2.72 -10.33
N TYR A 265 -9.78 -4.03 -10.47
CA TYR A 265 -10.94 -4.77 -9.95
C TYR A 265 -10.59 -6.23 -9.57
N ARG A 266 -11.36 -6.82 -8.67
CA ARG A 266 -11.29 -8.25 -8.33
C ARG A 266 -12.59 -8.93 -8.78
N ILE A 267 -12.49 -10.05 -9.49
CA ILE A 267 -13.67 -10.83 -9.89
C ILE A 267 -14.19 -11.58 -8.65
N HIS A 268 -15.44 -11.32 -8.30
CA HIS A 268 -16.11 -11.97 -7.17
C HIS A 268 -17.00 -13.14 -7.63
N LYS A 269 -17.66 -12.99 -8.80
CA LYS A 269 -18.55 -14.01 -9.38
C LYS A 269 -18.71 -13.78 -10.89
N PHE A 270 -18.84 -14.83 -11.68
CA PHE A 270 -19.21 -14.73 -13.11
C PHE A 270 -19.97 -15.99 -13.56
N ARG A 271 -20.65 -15.92 -14.72
CA ARG A 271 -21.34 -17.07 -15.33
C ARG A 271 -20.61 -17.56 -16.60
N GLU A 272 -20.36 -18.87 -16.64
CA GLU A 272 -19.57 -19.55 -17.70
C GLU A 272 -20.31 -19.76 -19.04
N ASN A 273 -21.59 -19.42 -19.14
CA ASN A 273 -22.41 -19.73 -20.33
C ASN A 273 -22.03 -18.93 -21.59
N TYR A 274 -21.01 -18.05 -21.52
CA TYR A 274 -20.66 -17.12 -22.61
C TYR A 274 -19.31 -17.40 -23.28
N GLY A 275 -18.52 -18.39 -22.83
CA GLY A 275 -17.20 -18.64 -23.40
C GLY A 275 -16.29 -17.42 -23.23
N ILE A 276 -16.22 -16.91 -22.00
CA ILE A 276 -15.51 -15.68 -21.62
C ILE A 276 -14.38 -15.95 -20.62
N GLU A 277 -14.16 -17.21 -20.25
CA GLU A 277 -13.25 -17.64 -19.19
C GLU A 277 -11.83 -17.19 -19.50
N THR A 278 -11.39 -17.38 -20.75
CA THR A 278 -10.08 -16.91 -21.24
C THR A 278 -9.94 -15.39 -21.14
N LEU A 279 -10.98 -14.62 -21.47
CA LEU A 279 -10.92 -13.15 -21.39
C LEU A 279 -10.95 -12.66 -19.94
N VAL A 280 -11.76 -13.29 -19.09
CA VAL A 280 -11.81 -13.04 -17.64
C VAL A 280 -10.44 -13.33 -17.02
N TYR A 281 -9.79 -14.42 -17.42
CA TYR A 281 -8.44 -14.81 -17.01
C TYR A 281 -7.35 -13.85 -17.51
N GLU A 282 -7.29 -13.56 -18.82
CA GLU A 282 -6.36 -12.59 -19.41
C GLU A 282 -6.48 -11.20 -18.77
N SER A 283 -7.71 -10.75 -18.52
CA SER A 283 -7.95 -9.44 -17.91
C SER A 283 -7.55 -9.45 -16.42
N ALA A 284 -7.79 -10.55 -15.69
CA ALA A 284 -7.34 -10.72 -14.31
C ALA A 284 -5.80 -10.74 -14.20
N LEU A 285 -5.11 -11.46 -15.10
CA LEU A 285 -3.65 -11.47 -15.20
C LEU A 285 -3.10 -10.07 -15.49
N LYS A 286 -3.70 -9.36 -16.45
CA LYS A 286 -3.31 -7.99 -16.81
C LYS A 286 -3.48 -7.01 -15.63
N SER A 287 -4.61 -7.06 -14.91
CA SER A 287 -4.80 -6.26 -13.71
C SER A 287 -3.83 -6.66 -12.58
N ARG A 288 -3.47 -7.94 -12.44
CA ARG A 288 -2.40 -8.38 -11.52
C ARG A 288 -1.05 -7.79 -11.91
N GLU A 289 -0.64 -7.85 -13.17
CA GLU A 289 0.61 -7.22 -13.63
C GLU A 289 0.65 -5.72 -13.36
N ILE A 290 -0.46 -5.01 -13.62
CA ILE A 290 -0.59 -3.57 -13.38
C ILE A 290 -0.42 -3.28 -11.89
N ARG A 291 -1.05 -4.07 -10.99
CA ARG A 291 -0.86 -3.97 -9.54
C ARG A 291 0.57 -4.26 -9.11
N GLU A 292 1.20 -5.31 -9.63
CA GLU A 292 2.60 -5.61 -9.29
C GLU A 292 3.55 -4.49 -9.74
N LYS A 293 3.31 -3.89 -10.92
CA LYS A 293 4.05 -2.71 -11.41
C LYS A 293 3.79 -1.47 -10.53
N ARG A 294 2.54 -1.19 -10.16
CA ARG A 294 2.13 -0.10 -9.24
C ARG A 294 2.78 -0.29 -7.86
N HIS A 295 2.72 -1.49 -7.29
CA HIS A 295 3.29 -1.83 -6.00
C HIS A 295 4.82 -1.72 -5.99
N LYS A 296 5.51 -2.27 -7.00
CA LYS A 296 6.97 -2.09 -7.18
C LYS A 296 7.34 -0.60 -7.24
N LYS A 297 6.54 0.21 -7.95
CA LYS A 297 6.79 1.66 -8.07
C LYS A 297 6.55 2.42 -6.75
N ILE A 298 5.47 2.13 -6.02
CA ILE A 298 5.18 2.70 -4.70
C ILE A 298 6.30 2.35 -3.71
N THR A 299 6.72 1.08 -3.65
CA THR A 299 7.82 0.63 -2.79
C THR A 299 9.14 1.34 -3.12
N GLN A 300 9.46 1.51 -4.40
CA GLN A 300 10.62 2.30 -4.84
C GLN A 300 10.51 3.76 -4.35
N LEU A 301 9.39 4.44 -4.62
CA LEU A 301 9.19 5.85 -4.21
C LEU A 301 9.24 6.03 -2.69
N ARG A 302 8.70 5.08 -1.92
CA ARG A 302 8.79 5.07 -0.45
C ARG A 302 10.24 4.92 0.05
N SER A 303 11.03 4.03 -0.56
CA SER A 303 12.46 3.89 -0.21
C SER A 303 13.25 5.17 -0.52
N GLU A 304 12.98 5.81 -1.66
CA GLU A 304 13.63 7.07 -2.04
C GLU A 304 13.24 8.21 -1.10
N LEU A 305 11.94 8.34 -0.78
CA LEU A 305 11.43 9.34 0.16
C LEU A 305 12.00 9.14 1.57
N ALA A 306 12.17 7.89 2.03
CA ALA A 306 12.80 7.61 3.32
C ALA A 306 14.26 8.07 3.39
N LEU A 307 15.04 7.83 2.32
CA LEU A 307 16.43 8.28 2.22
C LEU A 307 16.52 9.83 2.21
N VAL A 308 15.72 10.49 1.38
CA VAL A 308 15.69 11.97 1.30
C VAL A 308 15.25 12.59 2.62
N ASN A 309 14.21 12.04 3.27
CA ASN A 309 13.78 12.53 4.59
C ASN A 309 14.86 12.34 5.66
N HIS A 310 15.60 11.23 5.65
CA HIS A 310 16.71 11.03 6.58
C HIS A 310 17.81 12.09 6.38
N GLU A 311 18.18 12.38 5.13
CA GLU A 311 19.17 13.42 4.80
C GLU A 311 18.69 14.82 5.22
N VAL A 312 17.42 15.16 4.95
CA VAL A 312 16.78 16.40 5.43
C VAL A 312 16.85 16.50 6.95
N THR A 313 16.49 15.45 7.71
CA THR A 313 16.57 15.50 9.19
C THR A 313 17.99 15.68 9.72
N LYS A 314 19.00 15.15 9.02
CA LYS A 314 20.41 15.32 9.36
C LYS A 314 20.87 16.77 9.12
N LEU A 315 20.52 17.36 7.99
CA LEU A 315 20.85 18.75 7.67
C LEU A 315 20.08 19.73 8.58
N ASP A 316 18.81 19.48 8.88
CA ASP A 316 18.02 20.28 9.84
C ASP A 316 18.63 20.25 11.26
N ALA A 317 19.22 19.13 11.68
CA ALA A 317 19.91 19.04 12.97
C ALA A 317 21.22 19.85 12.97
N SER A 318 22.01 19.75 11.89
CA SER A 318 23.22 20.56 11.70
C SER A 318 22.91 22.05 11.62
N LEU A 319 21.83 22.44 10.92
CA LEU A 319 21.37 23.82 10.81
C LEU A 319 21.00 24.38 12.19
N ARG A 320 20.19 23.64 12.96
CA ARG A 320 19.84 24.03 14.34
C ARG A 320 21.08 24.17 15.23
N HIS A 321 22.07 23.29 15.09
CA HIS A 321 23.33 23.40 15.84
C HIS A 321 24.09 24.69 15.49
N GLN A 322 24.22 25.02 14.20
CA GLN A 322 24.82 26.28 13.76
C GLN A 322 24.01 27.50 14.19
N GLU A 323 22.68 27.49 14.12
CA GLU A 323 21.85 28.60 14.60
C GLU A 323 21.96 28.82 16.12
N ILE A 324 22.12 27.75 16.91
CA ILE A 324 22.38 27.85 18.35
C ILE A 324 23.78 28.42 18.59
N GLN A 325 24.78 27.96 17.84
CA GLN A 325 26.14 28.50 17.89
C GLN A 325 26.15 30.00 17.57
N TYR A 326 25.51 30.43 16.48
CA TYR A 326 25.36 31.83 16.10
C TYR A 326 24.72 32.67 17.22
N LYS A 327 23.60 32.20 17.78
CA LYS A 327 22.90 32.88 18.89
C LYS A 327 23.76 32.96 20.17
N SER A 328 24.64 31.99 20.40
CA SER A 328 25.54 31.98 21.57
C SER A 328 26.69 33.00 21.50
N LEU A 329 26.99 33.54 20.30
CA LEU A 329 28.00 34.59 20.12
C LEU A 329 27.54 35.96 20.66
N GLY A 330 26.25 36.12 20.96
CA GLY A 330 25.68 37.38 21.45
C GLY A 330 25.31 38.35 20.32
N PRO A 331 25.23 39.67 20.59
CA PRO A 331 24.92 40.67 19.57
C PRO A 331 26.09 40.82 18.59
N TYR A 332 25.78 40.97 17.30
CA TYR A 332 26.77 41.26 16.27
C TYR A 332 27.49 42.59 16.59
N PRO A 333 28.83 42.67 16.42
CA PRO A 333 29.58 43.88 16.78
C PRO A 333 29.16 45.09 15.94
N GLU A 334 28.66 46.13 16.60
CA GLU A 334 28.30 47.39 15.95
C GLU A 334 29.54 48.13 15.43
N ASN A 335 29.54 48.45 14.14
CA ASN A 335 30.51 49.37 13.56
C ASN A 335 30.23 50.81 14.03
N ARG A 336 31.02 51.29 14.99
CA ARG A 336 30.92 52.66 15.53
C ARG A 336 31.91 53.66 14.90
N PHE A 337 32.59 53.30 13.81
CA PHE A 337 33.67 54.12 13.23
C PHE A 337 33.17 55.45 12.66
N GLY A 338 31.93 55.50 12.16
CA GLY A 338 31.30 56.74 11.71
C GLY A 338 31.26 57.82 12.81
N ILE A 339 31.10 57.44 14.08
CA ILE A 339 31.08 58.37 15.21
C ILE A 339 32.47 59.01 15.41
N VAL A 340 33.55 58.23 15.27
CA VAL A 340 34.93 58.73 15.43
C VAL A 340 35.29 59.73 14.34
N TYR A 341 34.89 59.46 13.09
CA TYR A 341 35.06 60.42 11.98
C TYR A 341 34.21 61.69 12.17
N VAL A 342 32.95 61.57 12.58
CA VAL A 342 32.09 62.74 12.84
C VAL A 342 32.65 63.60 13.98
N LEU A 343 33.10 62.99 15.08
CA LEU A 343 33.74 63.72 16.18
C LEU A 343 35.03 64.43 15.73
N ALA A 344 35.87 63.77 14.92
CA ALA A 344 37.07 64.39 14.38
C ALA A 344 36.76 65.59 13.45
N ILE A 345 35.75 65.46 12.57
CA ILE A 345 35.29 66.54 11.68
C ILE A 345 34.71 67.71 12.47
N ILE A 346 34.09 67.49 13.63
CA ILE A 346 33.56 68.54 14.50
C ILE A 346 34.67 69.23 15.31
N LEU A 347 35.65 68.47 15.81
CA LEU A 347 36.72 69.01 16.67
C LEU A 347 37.82 69.73 15.86
N PHE A 348 38.08 69.34 14.62
CA PHE A 348 39.13 69.91 13.78
C PHE A 348 38.94 71.41 13.46
N PRO A 349 37.75 71.91 13.08
CA PRO A 349 37.50 73.36 12.94
C PRO A 349 37.64 74.13 14.24
N VAL A 350 37.22 73.55 15.38
CA VAL A 350 37.31 74.20 16.70
C VAL A 350 38.77 74.43 17.09
N ALA A 351 39.65 73.46 16.83
CA ALA A 351 41.09 73.61 17.06
C ALA A 351 41.72 74.74 16.21
N ILE A 352 41.29 74.89 14.95
CA ILE A 352 41.74 75.98 14.06
C ILE A 352 41.28 77.34 14.59
N ILE A 353 39.99 77.48 14.92
CA ILE A 353 39.40 78.73 15.42
C ILE A 353 40.06 79.18 16.73
N PHE A 354 40.28 78.26 17.68
CA PHE A 354 40.94 78.57 18.95
C PHE A 354 42.39 79.04 18.74
N SER A 355 43.11 78.41 17.80
CA SER A 355 44.50 78.75 17.49
C SER A 355 44.66 80.15 16.87
N SER A 356 43.70 80.58 16.04
CA SER A 356 43.68 81.94 15.46
C SER A 356 43.49 83.05 16.52
N SER A 357 42.99 82.73 17.71
CA SER A 357 42.76 83.68 18.80
C SER A 357 43.98 83.85 19.72
N SER A 358 44.93 82.91 19.72
CA SER A 358 46.00 82.83 20.73
C SER A 358 47.39 83.28 20.27
N GLY A 359 47.54 83.78 19.02
CA GLY A 359 48.82 84.26 18.49
C GLY A 359 49.92 83.19 18.37
N GLY A 360 49.53 81.92 18.24
CA GLY A 360 50.44 80.79 18.25
C GLY A 360 51.26 80.60 16.96
N ASP A 361 52.42 79.97 17.13
CA ASP A 361 53.38 79.67 16.06
C ASP A 361 52.80 78.65 15.05
N SER A 362 52.61 79.07 13.80
CA SER A 362 51.78 78.37 12.81
C SER A 362 52.34 77.00 12.40
N GLU A 363 53.66 76.85 12.34
CA GLU A 363 54.31 75.57 12.05
C GLU A 363 54.05 74.52 13.13
N LYS A 364 54.07 74.94 14.40
CA LYS A 364 53.79 74.05 15.55
C LYS A 364 52.33 73.60 15.54
N ILE A 365 51.40 74.50 15.24
CA ILE A 365 49.96 74.18 15.12
C ILE A 365 49.73 73.16 13.99
N MET A 366 50.34 73.38 12.82
CA MET A 366 50.26 72.44 11.70
C MET A 366 50.84 71.06 12.05
N ALA A 367 51.97 71.02 12.76
CA ALA A 367 52.57 69.76 13.23
C ALA A 367 51.63 69.00 14.19
N PHE A 368 50.99 69.68 15.15
CA PHE A 368 50.00 69.06 16.04
C PHE A 368 48.78 68.52 15.30
N LEU A 369 48.26 69.24 14.31
CA LEU A 369 47.13 68.77 13.48
C LEU A 369 47.49 67.54 12.65
N VAL A 370 48.69 67.50 12.05
CA VAL A 370 49.17 66.34 11.28
C VAL A 370 49.36 65.12 12.19
N VAL A 371 49.99 65.29 13.36
CA VAL A 371 50.15 64.20 14.35
C VAL A 371 48.79 63.71 14.84
N GLY A 372 47.85 64.61 15.15
CA GLY A 372 46.49 64.26 15.55
C GLY A 372 45.75 63.45 14.48
N LEU A 373 45.87 63.84 13.20
CA LEU A 373 45.28 63.12 12.08
C LEU A 373 45.89 61.72 11.89
N VAL A 374 47.22 61.60 11.99
CA VAL A 374 47.92 60.30 11.92
C VAL A 374 47.51 59.39 13.07
N CYS A 375 47.42 59.92 14.30
CA CYS A 375 46.92 59.18 15.46
C CYS A 375 45.46 58.74 15.27
N LEU A 376 44.59 59.59 14.73
CA LEU A 376 43.19 59.25 14.43
C LEU A 376 43.09 58.09 13.42
N ILE A 377 43.87 58.15 12.34
CA ILE A 377 43.93 57.10 11.31
C ILE A 377 44.44 55.79 11.92
N ALA A 378 45.49 55.83 12.75
CA ALA A 378 46.03 54.66 13.42
C ALA A 378 45.05 54.03 14.43
N VAL A 379 44.32 54.86 15.20
CA VAL A 379 43.26 54.41 16.12
C VAL A 379 42.11 53.78 15.34
N ASN A 380 41.64 54.41 14.26
CA ASN A 380 40.59 53.84 13.40
C ASN A 380 41.00 52.48 12.83
N GLY A 381 42.20 52.36 12.25
CA GLY A 381 42.69 51.09 11.71
C GLY A 381 42.97 50.01 12.77
N HIS A 382 43.15 50.39 14.04
CA HIS A 382 43.19 49.42 15.16
C HIS A 382 41.79 48.96 15.57
N LEU A 383 40.83 49.90 15.68
CA LEU A 383 39.44 49.62 16.03
C LEU A 383 38.73 48.79 14.95
N GLU A 384 39.03 49.04 13.66
CA GLU A 384 38.59 48.26 12.51
C GLU A 384 39.02 46.79 12.65
N LYS A 385 40.32 46.55 12.86
CA LYS A 385 40.87 45.19 13.09
C LYS A 385 40.26 44.51 14.31
N GLU A 386 39.96 45.24 15.38
CA GLU A 386 39.29 44.68 16.56
C GLU A 386 37.82 44.34 16.32
N CYS A 387 37.11 45.09 15.48
CA CYS A 387 35.75 44.77 15.07
C CYS A 387 35.72 43.57 14.11
N ASP A 388 36.63 43.53 13.13
CA ASP A 388 36.74 42.42 12.18
C ASP A 388 37.03 41.09 12.89
N LYS A 389 37.97 41.08 13.85
CA LYS A 389 38.23 39.90 14.71
C LYS A 389 36.96 39.43 15.42
N LYS A 390 36.14 40.36 15.93
CA LYS A 390 34.88 40.04 16.63
C LYS A 390 33.76 39.63 15.67
N ALA A 391 33.76 40.12 14.44
CA ALA A 391 32.80 39.77 13.39
C ALA A 391 33.11 38.43 12.71
N THR A 392 34.39 38.04 12.65
CA THR A 392 34.84 36.81 11.95
C THR A 392 34.05 35.55 12.36
N PRO A 393 33.84 35.24 13.66
CA PRO A 393 33.07 34.06 14.06
C PRO A 393 31.59 34.09 13.61
N PHE A 394 30.97 35.28 13.58
CA PHE A 394 29.60 35.43 13.06
C PHE A 394 29.56 35.15 11.56
N ASN A 395 30.52 35.71 10.81
CA ASN A 395 30.60 35.55 9.36
C ASN A 395 30.85 34.08 8.96
N ASP A 396 31.69 33.36 9.70
CA ASP A 396 31.99 31.95 9.40
C ASP A 396 30.84 31.01 9.78
N CYS A 397 30.12 31.30 10.87
CA CYS A 397 28.90 30.59 11.23
C CYS A 397 27.76 30.89 10.23
N GLN A 398 27.61 32.14 9.79
CA GLN A 398 26.64 32.53 8.77
C GLN A 398 26.91 31.83 7.42
N LYS A 399 28.16 31.79 6.94
CA LYS A 399 28.54 31.01 5.74
C LYS A 399 28.16 29.54 5.87
N SER A 400 28.35 28.96 7.05
CA SER A 400 28.03 27.56 7.34
C SER A 400 26.51 27.31 7.35
N ILE A 401 25.72 28.24 7.92
CA ILE A 401 24.25 28.24 7.84
C ILE A 401 23.77 28.31 6.39
N ASP A 402 24.35 29.21 5.58
CA ASP A 402 23.94 29.43 4.20
C ASP A 402 24.31 28.23 3.30
N ALA A 403 25.47 27.60 3.52
CA ALA A 403 25.85 26.35 2.87
C ALA A 403 24.89 25.20 3.21
N ILE A 404 24.54 25.01 4.49
CA ILE A 404 23.57 23.98 4.89
C ILE A 404 22.19 24.24 4.28
N LYS A 405 21.74 25.49 4.22
CA LYS A 405 20.46 25.88 3.58
C LYS A 405 20.46 25.61 2.08
N HIS A 406 21.55 25.93 1.39
CA HIS A 406 21.73 25.67 -0.04
C HIS A 406 21.50 24.18 -0.38
N ASP A 407 22.01 23.27 0.45
CA ASP A 407 21.86 21.83 0.22
C ASP A 407 20.52 21.27 0.73
N LEU A 408 19.96 21.87 1.79
CA LEU A 408 18.69 21.48 2.39
C LEU A 408 17.46 21.76 1.49
N TYR A 409 17.38 22.95 0.90
CA TYR A 409 16.22 23.35 0.09
C TYR A 409 15.91 22.43 -1.12
N PRO A 410 16.87 22.02 -1.97
CA PRO A 410 16.58 21.11 -3.07
C PRO A 410 16.14 19.71 -2.60
N LEU A 411 16.61 19.25 -1.42
CA LEU A 411 16.17 17.98 -0.84
C LEU A 411 14.73 18.07 -0.29
N GLN A 412 14.36 19.17 0.35
CA GLN A 412 12.97 19.42 0.77
C GLN A 412 12.01 19.46 -0.44
N GLU A 413 12.42 20.11 -1.53
CA GLU A 413 11.65 20.16 -2.79
C GLU A 413 11.56 18.78 -3.48
N ARG A 414 12.62 17.96 -3.43
CA ARG A 414 12.59 16.56 -3.89
C ARG A 414 11.62 15.72 -3.06
N ALA A 415 11.65 15.85 -1.73
CA ALA A 415 10.73 15.15 -0.85
C ALA A 415 9.26 15.54 -1.13
N ARG A 416 8.99 16.82 -1.43
CA ARG A 416 7.66 17.29 -1.84
C ARG A 416 7.18 16.60 -3.12
N LYS A 417 7.99 16.59 -4.18
CA LYS A 417 7.69 15.93 -5.46
C LYS A 417 7.48 14.42 -5.34
N LEU A 418 8.23 13.76 -4.45
CA LEU A 418 8.06 12.33 -4.18
C LEU A 418 6.72 12.04 -3.47
N LYS A 419 6.30 12.89 -2.53
CA LYS A 419 4.96 12.80 -1.89
C LYS A 419 3.83 13.01 -2.90
N GLU A 420 3.95 14.00 -3.80
CA GLU A 420 2.97 14.23 -4.88
C GLU A 420 2.90 13.05 -5.87
N SER A 421 4.02 12.38 -6.12
CA SER A 421 4.07 11.18 -6.96
C SER A 421 3.40 9.96 -6.29
N LEU A 422 3.42 9.89 -4.95
CA LEU A 422 2.72 8.84 -4.19
C LEU A 422 1.21 9.10 -4.11
N SER A 423 0.78 10.34 -3.85
CA SER A 423 -0.65 10.67 -3.83
C SER A 423 -1.30 10.54 -5.21
N GLY A 424 -0.58 10.89 -6.28
CA GLY A 424 -1.01 10.62 -7.66
C GLY A 424 -1.16 9.12 -8.01
N LEU A 425 -0.60 8.22 -7.20
CA LEU A 425 -0.79 6.76 -7.29
C LEU A 425 -1.89 6.24 -6.36
N GLY A 426 -2.74 7.11 -5.82
CA GLY A 426 -3.92 6.76 -5.02
C GLY A 426 -3.69 6.69 -3.50
N GLU A 427 -2.47 6.90 -3.01
CA GLU A 427 -2.22 6.96 -1.56
C GLU A 427 -2.54 8.36 -1.00
N ASN A 428 -3.81 8.57 -0.64
CA ASN A 428 -4.23 9.70 0.20
C ASN A 428 -3.93 9.39 1.68
N THR A 429 -2.70 9.68 2.11
CA THR A 429 -2.27 9.69 3.53
C THR A 429 -1.39 10.89 3.83
#